data_AF-A0A432URM4-F1
#
_entry.id   AF-A0A432URM4-F1
#
_cell.length_a   1.000
_cell.length_b   1.000
_cell.length_c   1.000
_cell.angle_alpha   90.00
_cell.angle_beta   90.00
_cell.angle_gamma   90.00
#
_symmetry.space_group_name_H-M   'P 1'
#
loop_
_entity.id
_entity.type
_entity.pdbx_description
1 polymer ?
#
loop_
_entity_poly.entity_id
_entity_poly.type
_entity_poly.pdbx_seq_one_letter_code
_entity_poly.pdbx_strand_id
1 'polypeptide(L)' 'MNKAKSILSIILVTVSVIFLLQNMVTVKIEFLIWSLTVPRALLVVILIGIGFIIGLLFSNYSNHHKLPNPPADNS' A
#
# COMPACT_ATOMS: atom_id res chain seq x y z
N MET A 1 -25.03 -21.20 10.23
CA MET A 1 -24.14 -20.32 9.45
C MET A 1 -24.96 -19.20 8.83
N ASN A 2 -24.72 -17.98 9.26
CA ASN A 2 -25.72 -16.93 9.33
C ASN A 2 -25.90 -16.33 7.93
N LYS A 3 -27.11 -16.36 7.35
CA LYS A 3 -27.38 -15.89 5.96
C LYS A 3 -26.81 -14.50 5.67
N ALA A 4 -26.73 -13.66 6.69
CA ALA A 4 -26.06 -12.35 6.66
C ALA A 4 -24.58 -12.41 6.23
N LYS A 5 -23.80 -13.41 6.67
CA LYS A 5 -22.38 -13.57 6.27
C LYS A 5 -22.24 -13.93 4.80
N SER A 6 -23.17 -14.72 4.25
CA SER A 6 -23.17 -15.12 2.84
C SER A 6 -23.60 -13.96 1.93
N ILE A 7 -24.62 -13.20 2.32
CA ILE A 7 -25.05 -11.99 1.63
C ILE A 7 -23.94 -10.93 1.65
N LEU A 8 -23.30 -10.72 2.81
CA LEU A 8 -22.18 -9.80 2.94
C LEU A 8 -21.02 -10.21 2.03
N SER A 9 -20.71 -11.50 1.94
CA SER A 9 -19.66 -12.01 1.06
C SER A 9 -19.97 -11.76 -0.42
N ILE A 10 -21.21 -11.99 -0.86
CA ILE A 10 -21.64 -11.72 -2.24
C ILE A 10 -21.56 -10.23 -2.57
N ILE A 11 -22.00 -9.38 -1.64
CA ILE A 11 -21.91 -7.92 -1.79
C ILE A 11 -20.43 -7.50 -1.91
N LEU A 12 -19.56 -8.04 -1.06
CA LEU A 12 -18.14 -7.70 -1.07
C LEU A 12 -17.44 -8.11 -2.37
N VAL A 13 -17.76 -9.30 -2.89
CA VAL A 13 -17.26 -9.77 -4.19
C VAL A 13 -17.76 -8.87 -5.32
N THR A 14 -19.05 -8.52 -5.30
CA THR A 14 -19.66 -7.66 -6.33
C THR A 14 -19.02 -6.27 -6.34
N VAL A 15 -18.83 -5.67 -5.17
CA VAL A 15 -18.17 -4.37 -5.01
C VAL A 15 -16.72 -4.41 -5.49
N SER A 16 -15.98 -5.48 -5.17
CA SER A 16 -14.60 -5.67 -5.67
C SER A 16 -14.53 -5.78 -7.19
N VAL A 17 -15.46 -6.51 -7.82
CA VAL A 17 -15.52 -6.64 -9.28
C VAL A 17 -15.86 -5.30 -9.94
N ILE A 18 -16.85 -4.57 -9.40
CA ILE A 18 -17.20 -3.23 -9.88
C ILE A 18 -16.02 -2.27 -9.71
N PHE A 19 -15.31 -2.33 -8.58
CA PHE A 19 -14.12 -1.54 -8.35
C PHE A 19 -13.05 -1.84 -9.39
N LEU A 20 -12.75 -3.12 -9.68
CA LEU A 20 -11.80 -3.50 -10.72
C LEU A 20 -12.20 -2.98 -12.10
N LEU A 21 -13.48 -3.14 -12.49
CA LEU A 21 -13.99 -2.69 -13.78
C LEU A 21 -14.02 -1.17 -13.92
N GLN A 22 -14.41 -0.43 -12.89
CA GLN A 22 -14.34 1.04 -12.90
C GLN A 22 -12.90 1.54 -12.94
N ASN A 23 -11.98 0.82 -12.29
CA ASN A 23 -10.56 1.13 -12.30
C ASN A 23 -9.81 0.57 -13.52
N MET A 24 -10.49 -0.14 -14.43
CA MET A 24 -9.95 -0.55 -15.73
C MET A 24 -9.82 0.60 -16.73
N VAL A 25 -10.23 1.82 -16.37
CA VAL A 25 -9.87 3.00 -17.17
C VAL A 25 -8.34 3.14 -17.13
N THR A 26 -7.73 2.71 -18.22
CA THR A 26 -6.31 2.83 -18.49
C THR A 26 -5.93 4.29 -18.65
N VAL A 27 -4.90 4.71 -17.91
CA VAL A 27 -4.25 6.00 -18.13
C VAL A 27 -3.03 5.76 -19.01
N LYS A 28 -2.89 6.62 -20.01
CA LYS A 28 -1.74 6.69 -20.87
C LYS A 28 -0.73 7.64 -20.23
N ILE A 29 0.41 7.11 -19.82
CA ILE A 29 1.54 7.89 -19.32
C ILE A 29 2.47 8.08 -20.51
N GLU A 30 2.60 9.34 -20.94
CA GLU A 30 3.51 9.74 -22.00
C GLU A 30 4.74 10.39 -21.35
N PHE A 31 5.89 9.75 -21.51
CA PHE A 31 7.21 10.31 -21.23
C PHE A 31 7.82 10.87 -22.52
N LEU A 32 8.96 11.56 -22.40
CA LEU A 32 9.62 12.29 -23.48
C LEU A 32 9.92 11.43 -24.74
N ILE A 33 10.06 10.11 -24.60
CA ILE A 33 10.36 9.17 -25.70
C ILE A 33 9.58 7.84 -25.56
N TRP A 34 8.69 7.71 -24.57
CA TRP A 34 8.06 6.43 -24.27
C TRP A 34 6.64 6.59 -23.75
N SER A 35 5.73 5.75 -24.23
CA SER A 35 4.33 5.72 -23.80
C SER A 35 4.02 4.39 -23.11
N LEU A 36 3.48 4.45 -21.89
CA LEU A 36 3.03 3.28 -21.12
C LEU A 36 1.52 3.42 -20.85
N THR A 37 0.75 2.38 -21.16
CA THR A 37 -0.68 2.33 -20.85
C THR A 37 -0.92 1.34 -19.72
N VAL A 38 -1.44 1.81 -18.59
CA VAL A 38 -1.68 0.97 -17.40
C VAL A 38 -2.99 1.34 -16.73
N PRO A 39 -3.71 0.36 -16.11
CA PRO A 39 -4.88 0.65 -15.30
C PRO A 39 -4.53 1.56 -14.11
N ARG A 40 -5.39 2.55 -13.83
CA ARG A 40 -5.15 3.51 -12.73
C ARG A 40 -4.98 2.85 -11.37
N ALA A 41 -5.79 1.84 -11.05
CA ALA A 41 -5.66 1.13 -9.77
C ALA A 41 -4.29 0.46 -9.62
N LEU A 42 -3.74 -0.13 -10.69
CA LEU A 42 -2.44 -0.77 -10.63
C LEU A 42 -1.33 0.25 -10.34
N LEU A 43 -1.38 1.42 -10.97
CA LEU A 43 -0.47 2.54 -10.69
C LEU A 43 -0.54 2.99 -9.23
N VAL A 44 -1.74 3.19 -8.68
CA VAL A 44 -1.94 3.62 -7.30
C VAL A 44 -1.40 2.59 -6.31
N VAL A 45 -1.68 1.30 -6.53
CA VAL A 45 -1.18 0.21 -5.69
C VAL A 45 0.35 0.15 -5.70
N ILE A 46 0.96 0.25 -6.88
CA ILE A 46 2.43 0.24 -7.02
C ILE A 46 3.03 1.46 -6.30
N LEU A 47 2.45 2.65 -6.46
CA LEU A 47 2.96 3.87 -5.83
C LEU A 47 2.91 3.80 -4.30
N ILE A 48 1.79 3.30 -3.74
CA ILE A 48 1.65 3.07 -2.30
C ILE A 48 2.66 2.02 -1.83
N GLY A 49 2.83 0.92 -2.57
CA GLY A 49 3.79 -0.13 -2.25
C GLY A 49 5.23 0.38 -2.19
N ILE A 50 5.64 1.19 -3.18
CA ILE A 50 6.97 1.82 -3.22
C ILE A 50 7.13 2.77 -2.03
N GLY A 51 6.16 3.65 -1.78
CA GLY A 51 6.21 4.59 -0.66
C GLY A 51 6.29 3.88 0.70
N PHE A 52 5.55 2.78 0.87
CA PHE A 52 5.59 1.97 2.08
C PHE A 52 6.95 1.30 2.27
N ILE A 53 7.53 0.69 1.23
CA ILE A 53 8.87 0.08 1.29
C ILE A 53 9.92 1.14 1.65
N ILE A 54 9.88 2.31 1.02
CA ILE A 54 10.79 3.42 1.34
C ILE A 54 10.64 3.86 2.80
N GLY A 55 9.40 4.01 3.27
CA GLY A 55 9.11 4.36 4.66
C GLY A 55 9.67 3.35 5.66
N LEU A 56 9.53 2.05 5.37
CA LEU A 56 10.12 0.99 6.20
C LEU A 56 11.65 1.05 6.21
N LEU A 57 12.28 1.24 5.05
CA LEU A 57 13.75 1.35 4.95
C LEU A 57 14.28 2.55 5.75
N PHE A 58 13.63 3.72 5.64
CA PHE A 58 13.99 4.92 6.42
C PHE A 58 13.73 4.75 7.92
N SER A 59 12.63 4.11 8.30
CA SER A 59 12.33 3.84 9.72
C SER A 59 13.39 2.95 10.38
N ASN A 60 13.96 1.99 9.63
CA ASN A 60 15.01 1.13 10.17
C ASN A 60 16.33 1.89 10.40
N TYR A 61 16.63 2.90 9.58
CA TYR A 61 17.83 3.73 9.73
C TYR A 61 17.76 4.66 10.97
N SER A 62 16.55 5.09 11.35
CA SER A 62 16.35 6.08 12.43
C SER A 62 16.46 5.52 13.87
N ASN A 63 16.63 4.21 14.06
CA ASN A 63 16.57 3.58 15.39
C ASN A 63 17.93 3.48 16.14
N HIS A 64 18.99 4.16 15.70
CA HIS A 64 20.33 4.02 16.30
C HIS A 64 20.67 4.99 17.45
N HIS A 65 19.75 5.81 17.94
CA HIS A 65 19.98 6.66 19.13
C HIS A 65 19.19 6.20 20.35
N LYS A 66 19.40 4.95 20.80
CA LYS A 66 19.23 4.64 22.22
C LYS A 66 20.54 4.98 22.93
N LEU A 67 20.53 6.10 23.64
CA LEU A 67 21.60 6.46 24.57
C LEU A 67 21.84 5.27 25.53
N PRO A 68 23.11 4.89 25.77
CA PRO A 68 23.45 3.85 26.74
C PRO A 68 22.86 4.16 28.11
N ASN A 69 22.36 3.14 28.81
CA ASN A 69 21.92 3.31 30.19
C ASN A 69 23.08 3.90 31.01
N PRO A 70 22.86 4.99 31.77
CA PRO A 70 23.88 5.53 32.65
C PRO A 70 24.31 4.45 33.66
N PRO A 71 25.60 4.37 34.01
CA PRO A 71 26.11 3.39 34.95
C PRO A 71 25.33 3.50 36.25
N ALA A 72 24.92 2.34 36.79
CA ALA A 72 24.24 2.25 38.08
C ALA A 72 25.18 2.83 39.14
N ASP A 73 24.84 4.03 39.59
CA ASP A 73 25.38 4.67 40.78
C ASP A 73 25.14 3.75 41.97
N ASN A 74 26.23 3.20 42.50
CA ASN A 74 26.28 2.46 43.75
C ASN A 74 26.95 3.32 44.83
N SER A 75 26.21 4.31 45.33
CA SER A 75 26.52 5.05 46.55
C SER A 75 25.73 4.56 47.76
#